data_AF-A0A7S3N2N2-F1
#
_entry.id   AF-A0A7S3N2N2-F1
#
_cell.length_a   1.000
_cell.length_b   1.000
_cell.length_c   1.000
_cell.angle_alpha   90.00
_cell.angle_beta   90.00
_cell.angle_gamma   90.00
#
_symmetry.space_group_name_H-M   'P 1'
#
loop_
_entity.id
_entity.type
_entity.pdbx_description
1 polymer ?
#
loop_
_entity_poly.entity_id
_entity_poly.type
_entity_poly.pdbx_seq_one_letter_code
_entity_poly.pdbx_strand_id
1 'polypeptide(L)'
;NNSEFIKMSQSIQNWILSRKGFVTLVNDRLAKRKGIVGKIFTWLRVGPRQMGEHTIPKFLKFVNFYLMSTYQMMSATRPVFSRFVGVSSGPLNYTGLLMWAWVTGCILARFKWTRGRDILHFNQEDGPEFWYKAFDMIFPANYLNNKISAHYIEINQIYSFEMFKRYRVVRKEMLEERNRCSDKEKRTRYITNPNYVYEPLGEDTIAVKSMFAN
;
A
#
# COMPACT_ATOMS: atom_id res chain seq x y z
N ASN A 1 -27.79 -1.14 19.35
CA ASN A 1 -26.91 -1.74 18.31
C ASN A 1 -27.41 -3.09 17.78
N ASN A 2 -27.76 -4.08 18.62
CA ASN A 2 -28.39 -5.32 18.11
C ASN A 2 -29.82 -5.15 17.59
N SER A 3 -30.53 -4.12 18.06
CA SER A 3 -31.81 -3.73 17.51
C SER A 3 -31.71 -3.23 16.06
N GLU A 4 -30.58 -2.63 15.65
CA GLU A 4 -30.43 -2.00 14.34
C GLU A 4 -30.07 -3.00 13.23
N PHE A 5 -29.26 -4.02 13.50
CA PHE A 5 -28.97 -5.07 12.50
C PHE A 5 -30.14 -6.02 12.27
N ILE A 6 -30.88 -6.37 13.32
CA ILE A 6 -32.16 -7.10 13.20
C ILE A 6 -33.15 -6.22 12.44
N LYS A 7 -33.23 -4.92 12.76
CA LYS A 7 -34.01 -3.95 11.96
C LYS A 7 -33.52 -3.88 10.52
N MET A 8 -32.23 -3.92 10.20
CA MET A 8 -31.71 -3.79 8.83
C MET A 8 -32.04 -5.02 7.97
N SER A 9 -31.86 -6.23 8.50
CA SER A 9 -32.24 -7.47 7.81
C SER A 9 -33.76 -7.59 7.69
N GLN A 10 -34.51 -7.20 8.72
CA GLN A 10 -35.96 -7.16 8.68
C GLN A 10 -36.46 -6.07 7.74
N SER A 11 -35.78 -4.93 7.65
CA SER A 11 -36.09 -3.83 6.73
C SER A 11 -35.86 -4.23 5.29
N ILE A 12 -34.76 -4.94 4.98
CA ILE A 12 -34.53 -5.48 3.64
C ILE A 12 -35.60 -6.51 3.29
N GLN A 13 -35.91 -7.43 4.21
CA GLN A 13 -36.97 -8.43 3.99
C GLN A 13 -38.35 -7.76 3.82
N ASN A 14 -38.69 -6.79 4.65
CA ASN A 14 -39.92 -6.00 4.57
C ASN A 14 -39.96 -5.17 3.28
N TRP A 15 -38.83 -4.66 2.81
CA TRP A 15 -38.71 -3.93 1.55
C TRP A 15 -38.91 -4.82 0.33
N ILE A 16 -38.41 -6.06 0.36
CA ILE A 16 -38.67 -7.05 -0.70
C ILE A 16 -40.15 -7.44 -0.69
N LEU A 17 -40.72 -7.69 0.50
CA LEU A 17 -42.12 -8.09 0.66
C LEU A 17 -43.12 -6.97 0.37
N SER A 18 -42.73 -5.69 0.54
CA SER A 18 -43.59 -4.54 0.23
C SER A 18 -43.76 -4.32 -1.27
N ARG A 19 -42.85 -4.85 -2.11
CA ARG A 19 -42.93 -4.79 -3.58
C ARG A 19 -43.87 -5.86 -4.12
N LYS A 20 -45.17 -5.68 -3.89
CA LYS A 20 -46.24 -6.61 -4.30
C LYS A 20 -46.15 -7.05 -5.77
N GLY A 21 -45.80 -6.14 -6.69
CA GLY A 21 -45.66 -6.48 -8.13
C GLY A 21 -44.52 -7.46 -8.45
N PHE A 22 -43.42 -7.41 -7.70
CA PHE A 22 -42.31 -8.36 -7.84
C PHE A 22 -42.66 -9.72 -7.23
N VAL A 23 -43.26 -9.70 -6.03
CA VAL A 23 -43.69 -10.91 -5.32
C VAL A 23 -44.73 -11.69 -6.12
N THR A 24 -45.73 -11.01 -6.69
CA THR A 24 -46.77 -11.66 -7.52
C THR A 24 -46.21 -12.20 -8.84
N LEU A 25 -45.28 -11.47 -9.48
CA LEU A 25 -44.61 -11.97 -10.68
C LEU A 25 -43.84 -13.26 -10.40
N VAL A 26 -43.02 -13.28 -9.35
CA VAL A 26 -42.19 -14.44 -9.01
C VAL A 26 -43.02 -15.60 -8.49
N ASN A 27 -43.89 -15.37 -7.50
CA ASN A 27 -44.62 -16.45 -6.82
C ASN A 27 -45.84 -16.94 -7.62
N ASP A 28 -46.59 -16.05 -8.28
CA ASP A 28 -47.83 -16.43 -8.95
C ASP A 28 -47.67 -16.68 -10.45
N ARG A 29 -46.78 -15.96 -11.14
CA ARG A 29 -46.63 -16.09 -12.61
C ARG A 29 -45.45 -16.96 -13.04
N LEU A 30 -44.33 -16.94 -12.31
CA LEU A 30 -43.11 -17.66 -12.72
C LEU A 30 -42.96 -19.00 -12.00
N ALA A 31 -43.17 -19.06 -10.69
CA ALA A 31 -43.03 -20.28 -9.91
C ALA A 31 -44.11 -21.36 -10.22
N LYS A 32 -45.25 -20.97 -10.79
CA LYS A 32 -46.34 -21.91 -11.17
C LYS A 32 -46.22 -22.42 -12.61
N ARG A 33 -45.29 -21.92 -13.42
CA ARG A 33 -45.08 -22.40 -14.80
C ARG A 33 -44.52 -23.82 -14.80
N LYS A 34 -44.88 -24.62 -15.81
CA LYS A 34 -44.27 -25.95 -16.02
C LYS A 34 -42.91 -25.79 -16.73
N GLY A 35 -41.96 -26.68 -16.42
CA GLY A 35 -40.62 -26.70 -17.02
C GLY A 35 -39.51 -26.12 -16.13
N ILE A 36 -38.33 -25.90 -16.73
CA ILE A 36 -37.10 -25.49 -16.04
C ILE A 36 -37.28 -24.14 -15.33
N VAL A 37 -37.95 -23.20 -15.99
CA VAL A 37 -38.25 -21.86 -15.44
C VAL A 37 -39.06 -21.98 -14.14
N GLY A 38 -40.09 -22.83 -14.11
CA GLY A 38 -40.89 -23.04 -12.90
C GLY A 38 -40.12 -23.62 -11.73
N LYS A 39 -39.21 -24.57 -12.00
CA LYS A 39 -38.36 -25.19 -10.97
C LYS A 39 -37.41 -24.16 -10.34
N ILE A 40 -36.78 -23.32 -11.14
CA ILE A 40 -35.88 -22.24 -10.67
C ILE A 40 -36.65 -21.24 -9.80
N PHE A 41 -37.79 -20.73 -10.28
CA PHE A 41 -38.56 -19.74 -9.52
C PHE A 41 -39.33 -20.32 -8.33
N THR A 42 -39.51 -21.64 -8.27
CA THR A 42 -40.01 -22.33 -7.06
C THR A 42 -38.96 -22.31 -5.94
N TRP A 43 -37.69 -22.46 -6.29
CA TRP A 43 -36.58 -22.33 -5.34
C TRP A 43 -36.35 -20.87 -4.91
N LEU A 44 -36.57 -19.92 -5.82
CA LEU A 44 -36.48 -18.47 -5.57
C LEU A 44 -37.78 -17.84 -5.05
N ARG A 45 -38.70 -18.63 -4.48
CA ARG A 45 -39.96 -18.10 -3.93
C ARG A 45 -39.67 -17.06 -2.86
N VAL A 46 -40.34 -15.92 -3.00
CA VAL A 46 -40.16 -14.77 -2.11
C VAL A 46 -41.17 -14.89 -0.97
N GLY A 47 -40.68 -15.07 0.24
CA GLY A 47 -41.51 -15.23 1.44
C GLY A 47 -40.74 -14.89 2.71
N PRO A 48 -41.35 -15.04 3.90
CA PRO A 48 -40.63 -14.88 5.14
C PRO A 48 -39.48 -15.90 5.22
N ARG A 49 -38.28 -15.44 5.63
CA ARG A 49 -37.10 -16.30 5.74
C ARG A 49 -37.36 -17.45 6.72
N GLN A 50 -37.23 -18.69 6.25
CA GLN A 50 -37.50 -19.90 7.04
C GLN A 50 -36.42 -20.20 8.09
N MET A 51 -35.17 -19.75 7.86
CA MET A 51 -34.04 -19.79 8.80
C MET A 51 -33.48 -18.36 8.95
N GLY A 52 -34.29 -17.47 9.54
CA GLY A 52 -34.10 -16.01 9.44
C GLY A 52 -33.13 -15.38 10.43
N GLU A 53 -32.68 -16.11 11.44
CA GLU A 53 -31.84 -15.53 12.49
C GLU A 53 -30.37 -15.69 12.18
N HIS A 54 -29.67 -14.56 12.09
CA HIS A 54 -28.22 -14.55 11.91
C HIS A 54 -27.52 -15.14 13.15
N THR A 55 -26.69 -16.14 12.95
CA THR A 55 -25.94 -16.82 14.01
C THR A 55 -24.79 -15.95 14.55
N ILE A 56 -24.12 -15.19 13.68
CA ILE A 56 -22.97 -14.34 14.05
C ILE A 56 -23.35 -13.26 15.08
N PRO A 57 -24.42 -12.46 14.91
CA PRO A 57 -24.82 -11.48 15.94
C PRO A 57 -25.22 -12.12 17.27
N LYS A 58 -25.84 -13.31 17.27
CA LYS A 58 -26.17 -14.05 18.50
C LYS A 58 -24.91 -14.51 19.21
N PHE A 59 -23.94 -15.03 18.46
CA PHE A 59 -22.64 -15.41 18.98
C PHE A 59 -21.89 -14.19 19.56
N LEU A 60 -21.86 -13.06 18.85
CA LEU A 60 -21.24 -11.83 19.35
C LEU A 60 -21.94 -11.29 20.61
N LYS A 61 -23.27 -11.40 20.71
CA LYS A 61 -24.01 -11.09 21.95
C LYS A 61 -23.57 -11.98 23.10
N PHE A 62 -23.45 -13.28 22.86
CA PHE A 62 -23.02 -14.25 23.86
C PHE A 62 -21.59 -13.96 24.32
N VAL A 63 -20.65 -13.77 23.39
CA VAL A 63 -19.27 -13.38 23.70
C VAL A 63 -19.22 -12.08 24.49
N ASN A 64 -19.99 -11.07 24.07
CA ASN A 64 -20.06 -9.80 24.77
C ASN A 64 -20.64 -9.95 26.19
N PHE A 65 -21.70 -10.72 26.37
CA PHE A 65 -22.26 -11.02 27.68
C PHE A 65 -21.23 -11.69 28.57
N TYR A 66 -20.59 -12.75 28.08
CA TYR A 66 -19.56 -13.48 28.81
C TYR A 66 -18.41 -12.56 29.23
N LEU A 67 -17.88 -11.75 28.31
CA LEU A 67 -16.83 -10.79 28.60
C LEU A 67 -17.28 -9.76 29.65
N MET A 68 -18.48 -9.18 29.52
CA MET A 68 -18.99 -8.22 30.50
C MET A 68 -19.21 -8.84 31.88
N SER A 69 -19.71 -10.08 31.96
CA SER A 69 -19.85 -10.81 33.22
C SER A 69 -18.49 -11.07 33.88
N THR A 70 -17.47 -11.48 33.11
CA THR A 70 -16.12 -11.64 33.65
C THR A 70 -15.56 -10.32 34.18
N TYR A 71 -15.77 -9.19 33.47
CA TYR A 71 -15.35 -7.88 33.95
C TYR A 71 -16.09 -7.41 35.19
N GLN A 72 -17.37 -7.70 35.31
CA GLN A 72 -18.14 -7.38 36.51
C GLN A 72 -17.61 -8.14 37.73
N MET A 73 -17.33 -9.44 37.56
CA MET A 73 -16.73 -10.26 38.63
C MET A 73 -15.33 -9.77 39.00
N MET A 74 -14.52 -9.36 38.01
CA MET A 74 -13.18 -8.81 38.24
C MET A 74 -13.23 -7.43 38.94
N SER A 75 -14.17 -6.56 38.56
CA SER A 75 -14.37 -5.24 39.18
C SER A 75 -14.84 -5.33 40.63
N ALA A 76 -15.60 -6.38 40.96
CA ALA A 76 -16.03 -6.65 42.34
C ALA A 76 -14.91 -7.16 43.25
N THR A 77 -13.72 -7.48 42.70
CA THR A 77 -12.57 -7.85 43.52
C THR A 77 -11.98 -6.64 44.23
N ARG A 78 -11.62 -6.78 45.51
CA ARG A 78 -11.03 -5.67 46.28
C ARG A 78 -9.67 -5.29 45.70
N PRO A 79 -9.34 -4.00 45.58
CA PRO A 79 -8.06 -3.55 45.06
C PRO A 79 -6.93 -4.09 45.94
N VAL A 80 -5.95 -4.75 45.32
CA VAL A 80 -4.83 -5.34 46.06
C VAL A 80 -4.02 -4.28 46.79
N PHE A 81 -3.94 -3.06 46.23
CA PHE A 81 -3.22 -1.94 46.83
C PHE A 81 -3.87 -1.38 48.10
N SER A 82 -5.18 -1.56 48.31
CA SER A 82 -5.82 -1.12 49.56
C SER A 82 -5.37 -1.93 50.77
N ARG A 83 -4.69 -3.08 50.56
CA ARG A 83 -4.08 -3.88 51.63
C ARG A 83 -2.65 -3.44 51.96
N PHE A 84 -2.01 -2.66 51.08
CA PHE A 84 -0.68 -2.11 51.31
C PHE A 84 -0.71 -0.71 51.94
N VAL A 85 -1.82 0.04 51.80
CA VAL A 85 -1.94 1.45 52.25
C VAL A 85 -2.97 1.63 53.38
N GLY A 86 -3.17 0.62 54.23
CA GLY A 86 -4.10 0.73 55.36
C GLY A 86 -3.89 -0.32 56.45
N VAL A 87 -4.40 -0.02 57.66
CA VAL A 87 -4.33 -0.90 58.84
C VAL A 87 -5.27 -2.09 58.68
N SER A 88 -4.90 -3.04 57.82
CA SER A 88 -5.54 -4.34 57.72
C SER A 88 -4.49 -5.41 57.96
N SER A 89 -4.48 -5.96 59.17
CA SER A 89 -3.63 -7.04 59.66
C SER A 89 -4.01 -8.41 59.06
N GLY A 90 -4.25 -8.46 57.75
CA GLY A 90 -4.48 -9.70 57.01
C GLY A 90 -3.19 -10.18 56.33
N PRO A 91 -2.90 -11.50 56.31
CA PRO A 91 -1.73 -12.02 55.60
C PRO A 91 -1.80 -11.66 54.11
N LEU A 92 -0.61 -11.52 53.49
CA LEU A 92 -0.48 -11.23 52.08
C LEU A 92 -1.23 -12.31 51.27
N ASN A 93 -2.32 -11.92 50.61
CA ASN A 93 -3.12 -12.86 49.83
C ASN A 93 -2.47 -13.01 48.45
N TYR A 94 -1.61 -14.00 48.29
CA TYR A 94 -0.95 -14.34 47.03
C TYR A 94 -1.96 -14.59 45.90
N THR A 95 -3.13 -15.15 46.20
CA THR A 95 -4.22 -15.32 45.24
C THR A 95 -4.80 -13.98 44.78
N GLY A 96 -4.83 -12.98 45.65
CA GLY A 96 -5.20 -11.60 45.30
C GLY A 96 -4.19 -10.94 44.36
N LEU A 97 -2.89 -11.10 44.62
CA LEU A 97 -1.82 -10.62 43.74
C LEU A 97 -1.86 -11.28 42.37
N LEU A 98 -2.11 -12.60 42.32
CA LEU A 98 -2.31 -13.33 41.06
C LEU A 98 -3.50 -12.78 40.27
N MET A 99 -4.63 -12.55 40.94
CA MET A 99 -5.81 -11.96 40.30
C MET A 99 -5.53 -10.54 39.79
N TRP A 100 -4.78 -9.72 40.53
CA TRP A 100 -4.38 -8.39 40.07
C TRP A 100 -3.46 -8.42 38.85
N ALA A 101 -2.50 -9.35 38.82
CA ALA A 101 -1.64 -9.56 37.65
C ALA A 101 -2.47 -10.02 36.44
N TRP A 102 -3.43 -10.91 36.64
CA TRP A 102 -4.35 -11.38 35.61
C TRP A 102 -5.25 -10.25 35.07
N VAL A 103 -5.85 -9.45 35.97
CA VAL A 103 -6.67 -8.28 35.61
C VAL A 103 -5.86 -7.26 34.82
N THR A 104 -4.63 -6.98 35.26
CA THR A 104 -3.70 -6.09 34.56
C THR A 104 -3.36 -6.64 33.17
N GLY A 105 -3.09 -7.94 33.04
CA GLY A 105 -2.90 -8.60 31.74
C GLY A 105 -4.12 -8.49 30.82
N CYS A 106 -5.34 -8.64 31.33
CA CYS A 106 -6.57 -8.45 30.56
C CYS A 106 -6.77 -7.00 30.12
N ILE A 107 -6.38 -6.01 30.93
CA ILE A 107 -6.41 -4.58 30.54
C ILE A 107 -5.34 -4.32 29.48
N LEU A 108 -4.12 -4.83 29.66
CA LEU A 108 -3.03 -4.68 28.70
C LEU A 108 -3.35 -5.32 27.34
N ALA A 109 -4.08 -6.44 27.34
CA ALA A 109 -4.57 -7.09 26.14
C ALA A 109 -5.65 -6.29 25.38
N ARG A 110 -6.29 -5.29 26.01
CA ARG A 110 -7.24 -4.38 25.35
C ARG A 110 -6.57 -3.27 24.56
N PHE A 111 -5.33 -2.94 24.90
CA PHE A 111 -4.52 -2.17 23.97
C PHE A 111 -4.32 -3.07 22.76
N LYS A 112 -5.04 -2.75 21.68
CA LYS A 112 -4.72 -3.34 20.39
C LYS A 112 -3.31 -2.86 20.09
N TRP A 113 -2.34 -3.75 20.28
CA TRP A 113 -1.02 -3.67 19.68
C TRP A 113 -1.24 -3.86 18.17
N THR A 114 -1.96 -2.90 17.55
CA THR A 114 -2.32 -2.93 16.13
C THR A 114 -1.06 -3.07 15.29
N ARG A 115 0.08 -2.62 15.83
CA ARG A 115 1.42 -2.80 15.29
C ARG A 115 2.46 -2.85 16.41
N GLY A 116 2.38 -3.88 17.27
CA GLY A 116 3.41 -4.10 18.30
C GLY A 116 4.83 -4.25 17.73
N ARG A 117 4.94 -4.74 16.47
CA ARG A 117 6.16 -4.70 15.66
C ARG A 117 6.48 -3.28 15.18
N ASP A 118 5.53 -2.59 14.53
CA ASP A 118 5.87 -1.39 13.74
C ASP A 118 6.12 -0.11 14.54
N ILE A 119 5.70 -0.01 15.81
CA ILE A 119 6.02 1.18 16.64
C ILE A 119 7.51 1.22 17.03
N LEU A 120 8.17 0.06 17.03
CA LEU A 120 9.61 -0.07 17.26
C LEU A 120 10.42 -0.22 15.97
N HIS A 121 9.76 -0.31 14.81
CA HIS A 121 10.46 -0.39 13.53
C HIS A 121 10.71 1.00 12.97
N PHE A 122 11.99 1.27 12.74
CA PHE A 122 12.52 2.29 11.85
C PHE A 122 11.77 2.35 10.50
N ASN A 123 11.98 3.42 9.71
CA ASN A 123 11.37 3.59 8.40
C ASN A 123 11.40 2.27 7.60
N GLN A 124 10.23 1.85 7.10
CA GLN A 124 10.10 0.55 6.41
C GLN A 124 11.06 0.43 5.22
N GLU A 125 11.41 1.55 4.59
CA GLU A 125 12.35 1.68 3.47
C GLU A 125 13.79 1.28 3.83
N ASP A 126 14.16 1.36 5.12
CA ASP A 126 15.46 0.92 5.63
C ASP A 126 15.53 -0.60 5.80
N GLY A 127 14.39 -1.29 5.71
CA GLY A 127 14.30 -2.75 5.81
C GLY A 127 14.41 -3.44 4.43
N PRO A 128 15.16 -4.54 4.31
CA PRO A 128 15.23 -5.30 3.05
C PRO A 128 13.87 -5.92 2.67
N GLU A 129 13.01 -6.22 3.66
CA GLU A 129 11.65 -6.74 3.45
C GLU A 129 10.79 -5.85 2.56
N PHE A 130 10.95 -4.52 2.69
CA PHE A 130 10.23 -3.55 1.86
C PHE A 130 10.57 -3.73 0.38
N TRP A 131 11.86 -3.85 0.08
CA TRP A 131 12.35 -3.98 -1.28
C TRP A 131 12.04 -5.35 -1.88
N TYR A 132 12.05 -6.43 -1.08
CA TYR A 132 11.61 -7.75 -1.53
C TYR A 132 10.16 -7.74 -1.98
N LYS A 133 9.29 -7.07 -1.23
CA LYS A 133 7.87 -6.93 -1.56
C LYS A 133 7.65 -6.01 -2.75
N ALA A 134 8.41 -4.92 -2.86
CA ALA A 134 8.28 -3.94 -3.93
C ALA A 134 8.67 -4.51 -5.31
N PHE A 135 9.73 -5.32 -5.35
CA PHE A 135 10.26 -5.89 -6.59
C PHE A 135 9.90 -7.36 -6.82
N ASP A 136 9.16 -7.99 -5.89
CA ASP A 136 8.78 -9.42 -5.92
C ASP A 136 9.97 -10.36 -6.17
N MET A 137 11.14 -10.01 -5.59
CA MET A 137 12.36 -10.79 -5.72
C MET A 137 13.24 -10.71 -4.48
N ILE A 138 14.02 -11.76 -4.25
CA ILE A 138 14.95 -11.83 -3.13
C ILE A 138 16.30 -11.23 -3.56
N PHE A 139 16.71 -10.14 -2.92
CA PHE A 139 18.05 -9.57 -3.06
C PHE A 139 19.03 -10.20 -2.06
N PRO A 140 20.34 -10.23 -2.38
CA PRO A 140 21.38 -10.61 -1.43
C PRO A 140 21.30 -9.78 -0.14
N ALA A 141 21.66 -10.37 1.00
CA ALA A 141 21.54 -9.72 2.31
C ALA A 141 22.31 -8.38 2.41
N ASN A 142 23.38 -8.21 1.64
CA ASN A 142 24.20 -6.99 1.61
C ASN A 142 23.74 -5.93 0.59
N TYR A 143 22.57 -6.10 -0.03
CA TYR A 143 22.07 -5.20 -1.08
C TYR A 143 22.01 -3.73 -0.63
N LEU A 144 21.50 -3.46 0.57
CA LEU A 144 21.36 -2.10 1.11
C LEU A 144 22.68 -1.39 1.41
N ASN A 145 23.78 -2.14 1.55
CA ASN A 145 25.10 -1.59 1.81
C ASN A 145 25.81 -1.19 0.50
N ASN A 146 25.53 -1.91 -0.59
CA ASN A 146 26.14 -1.68 -1.91
C ASN A 146 25.33 -0.63 -2.70
N LYS A 147 25.32 0.61 -2.22
CA LYS A 147 24.59 1.73 -2.82
C LYS A 147 25.51 2.84 -3.30
N ILE A 148 25.13 3.45 -4.42
CA ILE A 148 25.71 4.72 -4.87
C ILE A 148 25.10 5.84 -4.03
N SER A 149 25.90 6.85 -3.68
CA SER A 149 25.41 8.01 -2.95
C SER A 149 24.31 8.73 -3.73
N ALA A 150 23.13 8.90 -3.10
CA ALA A 150 22.03 9.66 -3.69
C ALA A 150 22.45 11.10 -4.01
N HIS A 151 23.26 11.71 -3.14
CA HIS A 151 23.81 13.05 -3.38
C HIS A 151 24.65 13.09 -4.66
N TYR A 152 25.45 12.05 -4.91
CA TYR A 152 26.26 12.00 -6.13
C TYR A 152 25.38 11.94 -7.38
N ILE A 153 24.33 11.12 -7.37
CA ILE A 153 23.42 10.98 -8.51
C ILE A 153 22.76 12.33 -8.83
N GLU A 154 22.17 12.99 -7.83
CA GLU A 154 21.45 14.25 -8.01
C GLU A 154 22.39 15.40 -8.40
N ILE A 155 23.51 15.55 -7.67
CA ILE A 155 24.47 16.64 -7.94
C ILE A 155 25.10 16.46 -9.32
N ASN A 156 25.48 15.24 -9.70
CA ASN A 156 26.10 14.98 -11.00
C ASN A 156 25.12 15.22 -12.15
N GLN A 157 23.84 14.90 -11.97
CA GLN A 157 22.81 15.18 -12.97
C GLN A 157 22.64 16.69 -13.19
N ILE A 158 22.55 17.47 -12.11
CA ILE A 158 22.48 18.94 -12.19
C ILE A 158 23.75 19.50 -12.83
N TYR A 159 24.92 19.05 -12.38
CA TYR A 159 26.21 19.48 -12.91
C TYR A 159 26.33 19.23 -14.41
N SER A 160 25.95 18.03 -14.86
CA SER A 160 26.01 17.66 -16.29
C SER A 160 25.11 18.57 -17.13
N PHE A 161 23.92 18.89 -16.65
CA PHE A 161 23.00 19.78 -17.35
C PHE A 161 23.52 21.22 -17.43
N GLU A 162 24.05 21.75 -16.32
CA GLU A 162 24.64 23.10 -16.29
C GLU A 162 25.90 23.22 -17.17
N MET A 163 26.75 22.19 -17.17
CA MET A 163 27.93 22.15 -18.05
C MET A 163 27.54 22.05 -19.52
N PHE A 164 26.48 21.32 -19.85
CA PHE A 164 26.02 21.20 -21.23
C PHE A 164 25.50 22.54 -21.78
N LYS A 165 24.83 23.37 -20.95
CA LYS A 165 24.43 24.72 -21.34
C LYS A 165 25.63 25.58 -21.73
N ARG A 166 26.69 25.55 -20.93
CA ARG A 166 27.93 26.29 -21.19
C ARG A 166 28.64 25.77 -22.43
N TYR A 167 28.73 24.45 -22.57
CA TYR A 167 29.31 23.79 -23.73
C TYR A 167 28.61 24.21 -25.03
N ARG A 168 27.28 24.34 -25.04
CA ARG A 168 26.55 24.79 -26.24
C ARG A 168 26.98 26.17 -26.74
N VAL A 169 27.25 27.11 -25.82
CA VAL A 169 27.71 28.47 -26.17
C VAL A 169 29.10 28.39 -26.78
N VAL A 170 30.04 27.77 -26.07
CA VAL A 170 31.43 27.62 -26.54
C VAL A 170 31.49 26.88 -27.86
N ARG A 171 30.70 25.80 -28.03
CA ARG A 171 30.63 25.05 -29.29
C ARG A 171 30.19 25.93 -30.46
N LYS A 172 29.23 26.84 -30.23
CA LYS A 172 28.77 27.76 -31.28
C LYS A 172 29.90 28.71 -31.69
N GLU A 173 30.60 29.30 -30.72
CA GLU A 173 31.75 30.18 -30.95
C GLU A 173 32.88 29.45 -31.70
N MET A 174 33.22 28.23 -31.27
CA MET A 174 34.24 27.40 -31.94
C MET A 174 33.85 27.04 -33.37
N LEU A 175 32.57 26.77 -33.64
CA LEU A 175 32.09 26.50 -35.00
C LEU A 175 32.16 27.76 -35.87
N GLU A 176 31.84 28.94 -35.32
CA GLU A 176 31.96 30.21 -36.02
C GLU A 176 33.42 30.56 -36.31
N GLU A 177 34.33 30.41 -35.34
CA GLU A 177 35.79 30.57 -35.56
C GLU A 177 36.27 29.60 -36.64
N ARG A 178 35.93 28.30 -36.48
CA ARG A 178 36.29 27.28 -37.46
C ARG A 178 35.80 27.68 -38.84
N ASN A 179 34.57 28.14 -39.01
CA ASN A 179 34.03 28.50 -40.33
C ASN A 179 34.80 29.64 -41.01
N ARG A 180 35.38 30.58 -40.24
CA ARG A 180 36.22 31.68 -40.75
C ARG A 180 37.63 31.24 -41.18
N CYS A 181 38.15 30.12 -40.65
CA CYS A 181 39.46 29.61 -41.02
C CYS A 181 39.49 29.02 -42.44
N SER A 182 40.68 29.06 -43.06
CA SER A 182 40.94 28.41 -44.35
C SER A 182 40.86 26.87 -44.24
N ASP A 183 40.61 26.18 -45.36
CA ASP A 183 40.52 24.70 -45.37
C ASP A 183 41.83 24.02 -44.94
N LYS A 184 42.97 24.62 -45.34
CA LYS A 184 44.30 24.20 -44.88
C LYS A 184 44.40 24.23 -43.37
N GLU A 185 44.10 25.38 -42.77
CA GLU A 185 44.21 25.57 -41.32
C GLU A 185 43.26 24.67 -40.54
N LYS A 186 42.00 24.53 -40.98
CA LYS A 186 41.01 23.62 -40.38
C LYS A 186 41.53 22.19 -40.28
N ARG A 187 42.31 21.77 -41.26
CA ARG A 187 42.82 20.41 -41.35
C ARG A 187 44.18 20.24 -40.72
N THR A 188 45.04 21.25 -40.64
CA THR A 188 46.40 21.08 -40.11
C THR A 188 46.56 21.48 -38.64
N ARG A 189 45.78 22.44 -38.13
CA ARG A 189 46.06 23.12 -36.84
C ARG A 189 46.11 22.19 -35.61
N TYR A 190 45.30 21.14 -35.58
CA TYR A 190 45.23 20.19 -34.45
C TYR A 190 45.57 18.75 -34.86
N ILE A 191 46.27 18.57 -35.98
CA ILE A 191 46.77 17.24 -36.34
C ILE A 191 47.94 16.88 -35.42
N THR A 192 47.85 15.69 -34.82
CA THR A 192 48.88 15.14 -33.94
C THR A 192 50.04 14.49 -34.69
N ASN A 193 49.85 14.15 -35.97
CA ASN A 193 50.88 13.54 -36.81
C ASN A 193 51.80 14.62 -37.44
N PRO A 194 53.09 14.69 -37.06
CA PRO A 194 54.01 15.70 -37.58
C PRO A 194 54.35 15.50 -39.07
N ASN A 195 54.17 14.29 -39.61
CA ASN A 195 54.46 13.98 -41.02
C ASN A 195 53.27 14.24 -41.96
N TYR A 196 52.18 14.82 -41.46
CA TYR A 196 51.02 15.10 -42.28
C TYR A 196 51.31 16.22 -43.29
N VAL A 197 51.24 15.88 -44.58
CA VAL A 197 51.30 16.84 -45.68
C VAL A 197 49.88 17.20 -46.08
N TYR A 198 49.55 18.50 -46.04
CA TYR A 198 48.25 18.98 -46.50
C TYR A 198 48.18 18.99 -48.03
N GLU A 199 47.23 18.24 -48.58
CA GLU A 199 46.81 18.31 -49.97
C GLU A 199 45.38 18.87 -50.04
N PRO A 200 45.11 19.87 -50.90
CA PRO A 200 43.75 20.39 -51.07
C PRO A 200 42.86 19.31 -51.66
N LEU A 201 41.64 19.15 -51.13
CA LEU A 201 40.66 18.29 -51.77
C LEU A 201 40.23 18.88 -53.12
N GLY A 202 40.02 18.01 -54.10
CA GLY A 202 39.37 18.35 -55.36
C GLY A 202 37.88 18.66 -55.17
N GLU A 203 37.19 18.95 -56.27
CA GLU A 203 35.76 19.23 -56.22
C GLU A 203 34.95 18.06 -55.67
N ASP A 204 33.94 18.38 -54.86
CA ASP A 204 32.99 17.40 -54.38
C ASP A 204 32.30 16.69 -55.55
N THR A 205 32.14 15.37 -55.41
CA THR A 205 31.43 14.55 -56.39
C THR A 205 29.97 14.98 -56.53
N ILE A 206 29.38 14.69 -57.69
CA ILE A 206 27.97 15.04 -58.00
C ILE A 206 27.01 14.50 -56.93
N ALA A 207 27.27 13.32 -56.38
CA ALA A 207 26.46 12.69 -55.34
C ALA A 207 26.45 13.52 -54.03
N VAL A 208 27.61 14.02 -53.60
CA VAL A 208 27.73 14.83 -52.38
C VAL A 208 27.07 16.20 -52.57
N LYS A 209 27.26 16.83 -53.74
CA LYS A 209 26.58 18.09 -54.09
C LYS A 209 25.06 17.95 -54.01
N SER A 210 24.50 16.81 -54.43
CA SER A 210 23.04 16.56 -54.39
C SER A 210 22.46 16.37 -52.98
N MET A 211 23.26 15.94 -52.00
CA MET A 211 22.80 15.73 -50.62
C MET A 211 22.60 17.04 -49.82
N PHE A 212 23.35 18.09 -50.17
CA PHE A 212 23.30 19.38 -49.47
C PHE A 212 22.46 20.45 -50.19
N ALA A 213 21.81 20.08 -51.31
CA ALA A 213 21.01 20.98 -52.14
C ALA A 213 19.50 21.00 -51.78
N ASN A 214 19.07 20.24 -50.77
CA ASN A 214 17.71 20.24 -50.21
C ASN A 214 17.68 20.96 -48.85
#